data_AF-A0A7V9IFS7-F1
#
_entry.id   AF-A0A7V9IFS7-F1
#
_cell.length_a   1.000
_cell.length_b   1.000
_cell.length_c   1.000
_cell.angle_alpha   90.00
_cell.angle_beta   90.00
_cell.angle_gamma   90.00
#
_symmetry.space_group_name_H-M   'P 1'
#
loop_
_entity.id
_entity.type
_entity.pdbx_description
1 polymer ?
#
loop_
_entity_poly.entity_id
_entity_poly.type
_entity_poly.pdbx_seq_one_letter_code
_entity_poly.pdbx_strand_id
1 'polypeptide(L)' 'ATSGIMGPEGGTKEKPVGTVWVAVGNRETVKAEKHFVRFDRTRNIEVTGQIALNTLRKFIIEMEEK' A
#
# COMPACT_ATOMS: atom_id res chain seq x y z
N ALA A 1 -4.34 6.48 2.52
CA ALA A 1 -5.32 5.41 2.74
C ALA A 1 -4.73 4.07 2.30
N THR A 2 -5.08 2.97 2.96
CA THR A 2 -4.65 1.62 2.56
C THR A 2 -5.86 0.69 2.46
N SER A 3 -5.84 -0.23 1.50
CA SER A 3 -6.90 -1.24 1.33
C SER A 3 -6.31 -2.50 0.73
N GLY A 4 -6.45 -3.64 1.41
CA GLY A 4 -5.81 -4.87 0.98
C GLY A 4 -6.37 -6.12 1.61
N ILE A 5 -6.00 -7.27 1.05
CA ILE A 5 -6.43 -8.60 1.51
C ILE A 5 -5.25 -9.20 2.28
N MET A 6 -5.30 -9.17 3.61
CA MET A 6 -4.15 -9.61 4.43
C MET A 6 -4.14 -11.12 4.70
N GLY A 7 -5.21 -11.83 4.35
CA GLY A 7 -5.33 -13.28 4.55
C GLY A 7 -5.82 -13.67 5.94
N PRO A 8 -5.89 -14.99 6.23
CA PRO A 8 -5.52 -16.09 5.33
C PRO A 8 -6.51 -16.29 4.17
N GLU A 9 -7.73 -15.77 4.27
CA GLU A 9 -8.79 -15.90 3.26
C GLU A 9 -9.07 -14.59 2.51
N GLY A 10 -10.05 -14.60 1.62
CA GLY A 10 -10.56 -13.42 0.90
C GLY A 10 -9.83 -13.08 -0.40
N GLY A 11 -8.81 -13.86 -0.77
CA GLY A 11 -8.12 -13.72 -2.06
C GLY A 11 -8.87 -14.36 -3.22
N THR A 12 -8.69 -13.83 -4.42
CA THR A 12 -9.14 -14.43 -5.68
C THR A 12 -7.96 -14.67 -6.62
N LYS A 13 -8.19 -15.38 -7.74
CA LYS A 13 -7.15 -15.56 -8.78
C LYS A 13 -6.61 -14.23 -9.31
N GLU A 14 -7.48 -13.23 -9.43
CA GLU A 14 -7.13 -11.89 -9.92
C GLU A 14 -6.55 -10.99 -8.82
N LYS A 15 -7.05 -11.13 -7.59
CA LYS A 15 -6.66 -10.34 -6.42
C LYS A 15 -6.26 -11.25 -5.26
N PRO A 16 -5.08 -11.89 -5.32
CA PRO A 16 -4.66 -12.86 -4.32
C PRO A 16 -4.44 -12.21 -2.94
N VAL A 17 -4.47 -13.04 -1.89
CA VAL A 17 -4.04 -12.66 -0.53
C VAL A 17 -2.65 -12.04 -0.61
N GLY A 18 -2.50 -10.89 0.02
CA GLY A 18 -1.31 -10.05 -0.02
C GLY A 18 -1.39 -8.87 -0.99
N THR A 19 -2.46 -8.79 -1.79
CA THR A 19 -2.72 -7.62 -2.63
C THR A 19 -3.12 -6.44 -1.76
N VAL A 20 -2.40 -5.33 -1.88
CA VAL A 20 -2.70 -4.09 -1.16
C VAL A 20 -2.58 -2.87 -2.07
N TRP A 21 -3.50 -1.95 -1.93
CA TRP A 21 -3.45 -0.63 -2.53
C TRP A 21 -3.09 0.40 -1.46
N VAL A 22 -2.17 1.30 -1.82
CA VAL A 22 -1.75 2.41 -1.00
C VAL A 22 -1.99 3.68 -1.79
N ALA A 23 -2.74 4.61 -1.20
CA ALA A 23 -2.99 5.93 -1.77
C ALA A 23 -2.45 7.03 -0.85
N VAL A 24 -1.75 7.99 -1.44
CA VAL A 24 -1.21 9.20 -0.81
C VAL A 24 -1.60 10.41 -1.63
N GLY A 25 -1.80 11.56 -1.00
CA GLY A 25 -2.20 12.76 -1.72
C GLY A 25 -2.23 13.99 -0.84
N ASN A 26 -2.29 15.15 -1.48
CA ASN A 26 -2.47 16.45 -0.89
C ASN A 26 -3.69 17.15 -1.54
N ARG A 27 -3.80 18.49 -1.42
CA ARG A 27 -4.90 19.26 -2.01
C ARG A 27 -4.92 19.26 -3.55
N GLU A 28 -3.78 19.03 -4.18
CA GLU A 28 -3.57 19.19 -5.62
C GLU A 28 -3.48 17.86 -6.36
N THR A 29 -2.90 16.84 -5.73
CA THR A 29 -2.60 15.57 -6.37
C THR A 29 -2.81 14.38 -5.45
N VAL A 30 -3.29 13.27 -6.03
CA VAL A 30 -3.46 11.98 -5.37
C VAL A 30 -2.80 10.92 -6.24
N LYS A 31 -2.01 10.05 -5.62
CA LYS A 31 -1.38 8.89 -6.24
C LYS A 31 -1.86 7.62 -5.53
N ALA A 32 -2.14 6.57 -6.29
CA ALA A 32 -2.47 5.27 -5.77
C ALA A 32 -1.63 4.20 -6.46
N GLU A 33 -1.03 3.31 -5.68
CA GLU A 33 -0.17 2.24 -6.16
C GLU A 33 -0.58 0.90 -5.57
N LYS A 34 -0.55 -0.14 -6.42
CA LYS A 34 -0.81 -1.52 -6.04
C LYS A 34 0.51 -2.20 -5.69
N HIS A 35 0.54 -2.84 -4.53
CA HIS A 35 1.64 -3.66 -4.06
C HIS A 35 1.18 -5.10 -3.84
N PHE A 36 2.15 -6.00 -3.82
CA PHE A 36 1.91 -7.39 -3.50
C PHE A 36 2.92 -7.91 -2.47
N VAL A 37 2.42 -8.24 -1.28
CA VAL A 37 3.18 -8.88 -0.20
C VAL A 37 2.74 -10.34 -0.10
N ARG A 38 3.57 -11.26 0.39
CA ARG A 38 3.23 -12.70 0.42
C ARG A 38 3.66 -13.36 1.72
N PHE A 39 3.17 -12.85 2.83
CA PHE A 39 3.45 -13.39 4.17
C PHE A 39 2.15 -13.85 4.87
N ASP A 40 2.26 -14.26 6.13
CA ASP A 40 1.11 -14.42 7.00
C ASP A 40 0.38 -13.09 7.25
N ARG A 41 -0.81 -13.16 7.85
CA ARG A 41 -1.66 -11.99 8.08
C ARG A 41 -0.97 -10.89 8.87
N THR A 42 -0.28 -11.25 9.96
CA THR A 42 0.38 -10.29 10.84
C THR A 42 1.47 -9.56 10.08
N ARG A 43 2.33 -10.31 9.38
CA ARG A 43 3.44 -9.73 8.64
C ARG A 43 2.99 -8.92 7.43
N ASN A 44 1.91 -9.32 6.75
CA ASN A 44 1.31 -8.53 5.68
C ASN A 44 0.83 -7.15 6.18
N ILE A 45 0.25 -7.09 7.39
CA ILE A 45 -0.19 -5.82 8.01
C ILE A 45 1.02 -4.93 8.32
N GLU A 46 2.06 -5.48 8.95
CA GLU A 46 3.29 -4.74 9.29
C GLU A 46 3.97 -4.15 8.05
N VAL A 47 4.19 -4.98 7.03
CA VAL A 47 4.84 -4.56 5.78
C VAL A 47 3.97 -3.55 5.03
N THR A 48 2.65 -3.71 5.03
CA THR A 48 1.72 -2.71 4.46
C THR A 48 1.88 -1.35 5.13
N GLY A 49 2.02 -1.31 6.46
CA GLY A 49 2.28 -0.07 7.19
C GLY A 49 3.59 0.59 6.77
N GLN A 50 4.67 -0.20 6.63
CA GLN A 50 5.96 0.31 6.16
C GLN A 50 5.91 0.83 4.72
N ILE A 51 5.21 0.11 3.82
CA ILE A 51 4.98 0.56 2.45
C ILE A 51 4.26 1.90 2.47
N ALA A 52 3.15 2.03 3.21
CA ALA A 52 2.38 3.28 3.26
C ALA A 52 3.21 4.48 3.74
N LEU A 53 4.02 4.31 4.78
CA LEU A 53 4.90 5.35 5.28
C LEU A 53 6.00 5.71 4.26
N ASN A 54 6.59 4.72 3.58
CA ASN A 54 7.61 4.96 2.56
C ASN A 54 7.02 5.64 1.31
N THR A 55 5.83 5.24 0.87
CA THR A 55 5.09 5.88 -0.22
C THR A 55 4.80 7.34 0.10
N LEU A 56 4.38 7.63 1.33
CA LEU A 56 4.17 9.00 1.79
C LEU A 56 5.48 9.79 1.83
N ARG A 57 6.56 9.21 2.36
CA ARG A 57 7.88 9.85 2.39
C ARG A 57 8.35 10.23 0.98
N LYS A 58 8.25 9.32 0.02
CA LYS A 58 8.60 9.58 -1.39
C LYS A 58 7.72 10.68 -1.98
N PHE A 59 6.41 10.63 -1.73
CA PHE A 59 5.47 11.63 -2.20
C PHE A 59 5.81 13.04 -1.69
N ILE A 60 6.21 13.19 -0.43
CA ILE A 60 6.64 14.48 0.14
C ILE A 60 7.93 14.98 -0.52
N ILE A 61 8.94 14.12 -0.68
CA ILE A 61 10.22 14.50 -1.30
C ILE A 61 10.01 14.95 -2.76
N GLU A 62 9.21 14.23 -3.52
CA GLU A 62 8.86 14.61 -4.90
C GLU A 62 8.10 15.95 -5.00
N MET A 63 7.49 16.43 -3.91
CA MET A 63 6.86 17.74 -3.85
C MET A 63 7.86 18.86 -3.55
N GLU A 64 8.91 18.58 -2.76
CA GLU A 64 9.94 19.58 -2.41
C GLU A 64 10.92 19.83 -3.57
N GLU A 65 11.09 18.84 -4.46
CA GLU A 65 11.91 18.97 -5.68
C GLU A 65 11.20 19.71 -6.84
N LYS A 66 9.94 20.12 -6.65
CA LYS A 66 9.13 20.84 -7.64
C LYS A 66 8.97 22.31 -7.30
#